data_AF-A0A3D3XLD1-F1
#
_entry.id   AF-A0A3D3XLD1-F1
#
_cell.length_a   1.000
_cell.length_b   1.000
_cell.length_c   1.000
_cell.angle_alpha   90.00
_cell.angle_beta   90.00
_cell.angle_gamma   90.00
#
_symmetry.space_group_name_H-M   'P 1'
#
loop_
_entity.id
_entity.type
_entity.pdbx_description
1 polymer ?
#
loop_
_entity_poly.entity_id
_entity_poly.type
_entity_poly.pdbx_seq_one_letter_code
_entity_poly.pdbx_strand_id
1 'polypeptide(L)' 'MTTIGYGDITPSSSLGKIIAILFGLVGIVCIALLTANILEANAKFNELDSN' A
#
# COMPACT_ATOMS: atom_id res chain seq x y z
N MET A 1 1.88 6.06 1.27
CA MET A 1 2.14 6.04 2.73
C MET A 1 2.51 4.64 3.14
N THR A 2 3.71 4.42 3.69
CA THR A 2 4.17 3.11 4.18
C THR A 2 3.88 2.89 5.66
N THR A 3 2.97 3.69 6.22
CA THR A 3 2.50 3.68 7.63
C THR A 3 3.56 3.88 8.72
N ILE A 4 4.83 4.09 8.37
CA ILE A 4 5.91 4.32 9.36
C ILE A 4 5.70 5.60 10.18
N GLY A 5 5.44 6.73 9.51
CA GLY A 5 5.10 7.99 10.18
C GLY A 5 6.24 8.62 11.00
N TYR A 6 7.43 8.79 10.42
CA TYR A 6 8.57 9.44 11.10
C TYR A 6 8.28 10.86 11.61
N GLY A 7 7.32 11.56 10.99
CA GLY A 7 6.86 12.87 11.46
C GLY A 7 7.82 14.02 11.15
N ASP A 8 8.94 13.75 10.47
CA ASP A 8 9.91 14.71 9.97
C ASP A 8 9.31 15.68 8.96
N ILE A 9 8.43 15.17 8.08
CA ILE A 9 7.64 15.98 7.15
C ILE A 9 6.16 15.73 7.44
N THR A 10 5.48 16.76 7.93
CA THR A 10 4.04 16.70 8.24
C THR A 10 3.30 17.93 7.69
N PRO A 11 2.06 17.75 7.20
CA PRO A 11 1.28 18.88 6.70
C PRO A 11 0.83 19.79 7.85
N SER A 12 1.23 21.06 7.79
CA SER A 12 0.86 22.06 8.80
C SER A 12 -0.57 22.58 8.63
N SER A 13 -1.11 22.57 7.41
CA SER A 13 -2.45 23.07 7.11
C SER A 13 -3.54 22.02 7.38
N SER A 14 -4.73 22.47 7.80
CA SER A 14 -5.88 21.58 8.05
C SER A 14 -6.26 20.78 6.81
N LEU A 15 -6.23 21.41 5.63
CA LEU A 15 -6.51 20.74 4.36
C LEU A 15 -5.45 19.69 4.02
N GLY A 16 -4.17 20.00 4.23
CA GLY A 16 -3.08 19.06 4.00
C GLY A 16 -3.18 17.81 4.88
N LYS A 17 -3.63 17.96 6.13
CA LYS A 17 -3.87 16.83 7.04
C LYS A 17 -4.99 15.91 6.53
N ILE A 18 -6.10 16.47 6.08
CA ILE A 18 -7.22 15.69 5.54
C ILE A 18 -6.78 14.90 4.30
N ILE A 19 -6.06 15.55 3.38
CA ILE A 19 -5.54 14.90 2.17
C ILE A 19 -4.56 13.78 2.54
N ALA A 20 -3.66 14.01 3.50
CA ALA A 20 -2.71 13.00 3.95
C ALA A 20 -3.40 11.77 4.56
N ILE A 21 -4.48 11.96 5.32
CA ILE A 21 -5.29 10.86 5.88
C ILE A 21 -5.95 10.06 4.76
N LEU A 22 -6.63 10.73 3.82
CA LEU A 22 -7.30 10.07 2.69
C LEU A 22 -6.30 9.30 1.83
N PHE A 23 -5.15 9.92 1.52
CA PHE A 23 -4.06 9.27 0.80
C PHE A 23 -3.48 8.07 1.56
N GLY A 24 -3.41 8.15 2.88
CA GLY A 24 -3.03 7.03 3.74
C GLY A 24 -3.98 5.84 3.60
N LEU A 25 -5.29 6.08 3.69
CA LEU A 25 -6.31 5.04 3.56
C LEU A 25 -6.30 4.39 2.17
N VAL A 26 -6.27 5.21 1.11
CA VAL A 26 -6.19 4.70 -0.27
C VAL A 26 -4.91 3.90 -0.48
N GLY A 27 -3.78 4.40 0.02
CA GLY A 27 -2.49 3.71 -0.06
C GLY A 27 -2.50 2.31 0.56
N ILE A 28 -3.14 2.14 1.72
CA ILE A 28 -3.28 0.83 2.37
C ILE A 28 -4.08 -0.14 1.49
N VAL A 29 -5.22 0.29 0.95
CA VAL A 29 -6.06 -0.55 0.08
C VAL A 29 -5.30 -0.95 -1.18
N CYS A 30 -4.59 0.00 -1.82
CA CYS A 30 -3.79 -0.29 -3.01
C CYS A 30 -2.68 -1.31 -2.72
N ILE A 31 -1.96 -1.18 -1.61
CA ILE A 31 -0.90 -2.12 -1.24
C ILE A 31 -1.50 -3.51 -0.98
N ALA A 32 -2.62 -3.60 -0.26
CA ALA A 32 -3.27 -4.88 0.03
C ALA A 32 -3.69 -5.63 -1.26
N LEU A 33 -4.31 -4.91 -2.21
CA LEU A 33 -4.70 -5.50 -3.50
C LEU A 33 -3.49 -5.91 -4.34
N LEU A 34 -2.45 -5.08 -4.37
CA LEU A 34 -1.21 -5.42 -5.07
C LEU A 34 -0.58 -6.69 -4.49
N THR A 35 -0.48 -6.78 -3.16
CA THR A 35 0.07 -7.97 -2.49
C THR A 35 -0.74 -9.22 -2.79
N ALA A 36 -2.07 -9.14 -2.80
CA ALA A 36 -2.93 -10.26 -3.16
C ALA A 36 -2.67 -10.76 -4.59
N ASN A 37 -2.57 -9.83 -5.55
CA ASN A 37 -2.30 -10.17 -6.95
C ASN A 37 -0.90 -10.76 -7.15
N ILE A 38 0.11 -10.26 -6.43
CA ILE A 38 1.47 -10.82 -6.45
C ILE A 38 1.48 -12.24 -5.91
N LEU A 39 0.76 -12.50 -4.81
CA LEU A 39 0.67 -13.84 -4.23
C LEU A 39 0.04 -14.83 -5.21
N GLU A 40 -1.07 -14.45 -5.85
CA GLU A 40 -1.74 -15.29 -6.84
C GLU A 40 -0.84 -15.59 -8.04
N ALA A 41 -0.13 -14.57 -8.54
CA ALA A 41 0.80 -14.74 -9.65
C ALA A 41 1.92 -15.72 -9.28
N ASN A 42 2.54 -15.56 -8.11
CA ASN A 42 3.61 -16.45 -7.64
C ASN A 42 3.12 -17.89 -7.43
N ALA A 43 1.90 -18.08 -6.92
CA ALA A 43 1.30 -19.40 -6.78
C ALA A 43 1.17 -20.10 -8.14
N LYS A 44 0.64 -19.39 -9.14
CA LYS A 44 0.53 -19.91 -10.52
C LYS A 44 1.88 -20.25 -11.13
N PHE A 45 2.91 -19.41 -10.93
CA PHE A 45 4.27 -19.71 -11.42
C PHE A 45 4.83 -20.98 -10.79
N ASN A 46 4.67 -21.15 -9.48
CA ASN A 46 5.16 -22.35 -8.78
C ASN A 46 4.44 -23.64 -9.23
N GLU A 47 3.18 -23.56 -9.63
CA GLU A 47 2.44 -24.69 -10.20
C GLU A 47 2.96 -25.08 -11.60
N LEU A 48 3.43 -24.11 -12.40
CA LEU A 48 4.03 -24.36 -13.72
C LEU A 48 5.42 -24.98 -13.62
N ASP A 49 6.23 -24.57 -12.64
CA ASP A 49 7.57 -25.12 -12.42
C ASP A 49 7.54 -26.55 -11.81
N SER A 50 6.42 -26.96 -11.23
CA SER A 50 6.23 -28.28 -10.60
C SER A 50 5.76 -29.39 -11.55
N ASN A 51 5.50 -29.10 -12.84
CA ASN A 51 5.00 -30.04 -13.85
C ASN A 51 6.10 -30.39 -14.86
#